data_AF-A0A8J6YVG4-F1
#
_entry.id   AF-A0A8J6YVG4-F1
#
_cell.length_a   1.000
_cell.length_b   1.000
_cell.length_c   1.000
_cell.angle_alpha   90.00
_cell.angle_beta   90.00
_cell.angle_gamma   90.00
#
_symmetry.space_group_name_H-M   'P 1'
#
loop_
_entity.id
_entity.type
_entity.pdbx_description
1 polymer ?
#
loop_
_entity_poly.entity_id
_entity_poly.type
_entity_poly.pdbx_seq_one_letter_code
_entity_poly.pdbx_strand_id
1 'polypeptide(L)'
;MAGRLSIGRLAAEARLVGGGDATALDRRLGAALRDGLPGALGQAVVLPAEGAVLRIRRLRLDVTLAEGFDPAALAHAIAVQLAGALRAAIAQPGTEARIWPDPAAYMAAYAEHRLGLAAAPDWAFPDFAALRHLSGSEAVAELMAVRPGLLPVLAARGEAEGDPARMAARLEEAAALRLVLAWAARTDLPVPDAGLSAAVARAVTSAALADLRTDAPGRSVLALALRATAATGAEA
;
A
#
# COMPACT_ATOMS: atom_id res chain seq x y z
N MET A 1 15.33 11.37 12.67
CA MET A 1 15.22 10.30 13.68
C MET A 1 15.44 8.97 12.96
N ALA A 2 16.09 7.98 13.56
CA ALA A 2 16.33 6.70 12.87
C ALA A 2 15.03 5.89 12.80
N GLY A 3 14.69 5.37 11.62
CA GLY A 3 13.50 4.55 11.40
C GLY A 3 13.48 3.33 12.32
N ARG A 4 12.35 3.06 12.97
CA ARG A 4 12.19 1.93 13.89
C ARG A 4 11.72 0.69 13.11
N LEU A 5 12.61 -0.27 12.91
CA LEU A 5 12.25 -1.58 12.37
C LEU A 5 11.58 -2.39 13.49
N SER A 6 10.34 -2.84 13.26
CA SER A 6 9.60 -3.70 14.19
C SER A 6 9.34 -5.06 13.57
N ILE A 7 9.69 -6.13 14.30
CA ILE A 7 9.39 -7.51 13.89
C ILE A 7 8.11 -7.91 14.62
N GLY A 8 6.98 -7.94 13.90
CA GLY A 8 5.67 -8.21 14.52
C GLY A 8 5.51 -9.66 15.00
N ARG A 9 6.09 -10.63 14.27
CA ARG A 9 6.09 -12.05 14.65
C ARG A 9 7.33 -12.73 14.09
N LEU A 10 8.02 -13.46 14.95
CA LEU A 10 9.11 -14.34 14.58
C LEU A 10 8.78 -15.76 15.00
N ALA A 11 8.80 -16.68 14.04
CA ALA A 11 8.62 -18.11 14.28
C ALA A 11 9.78 -18.84 13.61
N ALA A 12 10.34 -19.81 14.31
CA ALA A 12 11.38 -20.70 13.80
C ALA A 12 10.89 -22.13 13.97
N GLU A 13 11.08 -22.94 12.95
CA GLU A 13 10.86 -24.39 12.97
C GLU A 13 12.16 -25.04 12.51
N ALA A 14 12.79 -25.82 13.36
CA ALA A 14 13.99 -26.58 13.05
C ALA A 14 13.62 -28.02 12.72
N ARG A 15 14.09 -28.49 11.57
CA ARG A 15 14.04 -29.91 11.21
C ARG A 15 15.47 -30.43 11.18
N LEU A 16 15.75 -31.43 12.00
CA LEU A 16 17.03 -32.13 12.00
C LEU A 16 16.98 -33.25 10.96
N VAL A 17 17.99 -33.30 10.10
CA VAL A 17 18.23 -34.44 9.22
C VAL A 17 19.28 -35.31 9.92
N GLY A 18 18.84 -36.20 10.80
CA GLY A 18 19.70 -37.04 11.66
C GLY A 18 19.14 -37.24 13.08
N GLY A 19 19.85 -37.99 13.93
CA GLY A 19 19.51 -38.15 15.35
C GLY A 19 19.91 -36.92 16.18
N GLY A 20 18.99 -36.40 17.00
CA GLY A 20 19.21 -35.25 17.89
C GLY A 20 17.92 -34.69 18.48
N ASP A 21 18.03 -33.79 19.46
CA ASP A 21 16.87 -33.14 20.10
C ASP A 21 16.45 -31.86 19.35
N ALA A 22 15.49 -32.00 18.44
CA ALA A 22 14.91 -30.90 17.68
C ALA A 22 14.28 -29.83 18.58
N THR A 23 13.73 -30.21 19.74
CA THR A 23 13.06 -29.28 20.66
C THR A 23 14.07 -28.38 21.38
N ALA A 24 15.24 -28.93 21.74
CA ALA A 24 16.32 -28.13 22.30
C ALA A 24 16.90 -27.14 21.26
N LEU A 25 17.03 -27.58 20.00
CA LEU A 25 17.48 -26.72 18.91
C LEU A 25 16.47 -25.59 18.63
N ASP A 26 15.17 -25.90 18.58
CA ASP A 26 14.09 -24.92 18.41
C ASP A 26 14.10 -23.84 19.49
N ARG A 27 14.23 -24.23 20.75
CA ARG A 27 14.31 -23.27 21.86
C ARG A 27 15.52 -22.37 21.76
N ARG A 28 16.70 -22.91 21.42
CA ARG A 28 17.93 -22.14 21.25
C ARG A 28 17.83 -21.15 20.08
N LEU A 29 17.31 -21.59 18.93
CA LEU A 29 17.03 -20.73 17.77
C LEU A 29 16.02 -19.63 18.12
N GLY A 30 14.93 -19.98 18.79
CA GLY A 30 13.89 -19.04 19.18
C GLY A 30 14.37 -17.98 20.17
N ALA A 31 15.30 -18.31 21.08
CA ALA A 31 15.93 -17.33 21.97
C ALA A 31 16.91 -16.43 21.21
N ALA A 32 17.83 -17.03 20.44
CA ALA A 32 18.82 -16.32 19.62
C ALA A 32 18.17 -15.28 18.68
N LEU A 33 17.07 -15.66 18.02
CA LEU A 33 16.35 -14.79 17.10
C LEU A 33 15.52 -13.71 17.80
N ARG A 34 14.93 -13.98 18.97
CA ARG A 34 14.16 -12.96 19.69
C ARG A 34 15.07 -11.91 20.32
N ASP A 35 16.20 -12.33 20.88
CA ASP A 35 17.04 -11.46 21.70
C ASP A 35 18.11 -10.73 20.87
N GLY A 36 18.70 -11.42 19.88
CA GLY A 36 19.83 -10.87 19.10
C GLY A 36 19.45 -10.24 17.77
N LEU A 37 18.41 -10.74 17.08
CA LEU A 37 18.07 -10.31 15.73
C LEU A 37 17.63 -8.84 15.64
N PRO A 38 16.78 -8.30 16.53
CA PRO A 38 16.29 -6.92 16.39
C PRO A 38 17.43 -5.89 16.42
N GLY A 39 18.38 -6.04 17.33
CA GLY A 39 19.53 -5.14 17.46
C GLY A 39 20.44 -5.21 16.23
N ALA A 40 20.74 -6.42 15.76
CA ALA A 40 21.61 -6.61 14.60
C ALA A 40 20.96 -6.16 13.28
N LEU A 41 19.63 -6.30 13.11
CA LEU A 41 18.90 -5.76 11.96
C LEU A 41 18.87 -4.23 11.94
N GLY A 42 18.68 -3.60 13.10
CA GLY A 42 18.60 -2.14 13.21
C GLY A 42 19.88 -1.43 12.74
N GLN A 43 21.03 -2.11 12.81
CA GLN A 43 22.30 -1.57 12.33
C GLN A 43 22.53 -1.80 10.84
N ALA A 44 21.86 -2.80 10.25
CA ALA A 44 22.25 -3.34 8.96
C ALA A 44 21.25 -3.03 7.83
N VAL A 45 20.04 -2.56 8.16
CA VAL A 45 19.01 -2.17 7.21
C VAL A 45 18.80 -0.66 7.24
N VAL A 46 19.17 0.02 6.16
CA VAL A 46 18.84 1.42 5.92
C VAL A 46 17.71 1.47 4.91
N LEU A 47 16.53 1.91 5.35
CA LEU A 47 15.42 2.17 4.43
C LEU A 47 15.73 3.44 3.61
N PRO A 48 15.29 3.53 2.34
CA PRO A 48 15.61 4.65 1.48
C PRO A 48 14.99 5.97 1.92
N ALA A 49 13.91 5.92 2.71
CA ALA A 49 13.27 7.10 3.28
C ALA A 49 12.70 6.81 4.67
N GLU A 50 12.61 7.85 5.50
CA GLU A 50 11.91 7.79 6.78
C GLU A 50 10.41 7.55 6.53
N GLY A 51 9.84 6.52 7.16
CA GLY A 51 8.44 6.15 6.95
C GLY A 51 8.16 5.28 5.72
N ALA A 52 9.18 4.88 4.96
CA ALA A 52 9.01 3.96 3.84
C ALA A 52 8.37 2.63 4.29
N VAL A 53 7.50 2.08 3.44
CA VAL A 53 6.91 0.76 3.65
C VAL A 53 7.67 -0.25 2.81
N LEU A 54 8.28 -1.24 3.46
CA LEU A 54 8.93 -2.37 2.80
C LEU A 54 8.11 -3.65 3.07
N ARG A 55 7.66 -4.31 2.01
CA ARG A 55 6.98 -5.61 2.11
C ARG A 55 7.85 -6.66 1.46
N ILE A 56 8.02 -7.77 2.16
CA ILE A 56 8.79 -8.91 1.68
C ILE A 56 7.93 -10.13 1.86
N ARG A 57 7.65 -10.81 0.74
CA ARG A 57 6.88 -12.06 0.72
C ARG A 57 7.66 -13.18 1.38
N ARG A 58 8.90 -13.36 0.94
CA ARG A 58 9.78 -14.42 1.40
C ARG A 58 11.23 -13.97 1.32
N LEU A 59 11.99 -14.32 2.35
CA LEU A 59 13.44 -14.29 2.30
C LEU A 59 13.95 -15.71 2.53
N ARG A 60 14.84 -16.17 1.66
CA ARG A 60 15.53 -17.44 1.82
C ARG A 60 16.95 -17.15 2.27
N LEU A 61 17.35 -17.76 3.37
CA LEU A 61 18.69 -17.68 3.92
C LEU A 61 19.25 -19.10 3.96
N ASP A 62 20.45 -19.27 3.43
CA ASP A 62 21.21 -20.50 3.58
C ASP A 62 22.33 -20.22 4.58
N VAL A 63 22.30 -20.92 5.73
CA VAL A 63 23.24 -20.71 6.83
C VAL A 63 23.90 -22.04 7.16
N THR A 64 25.22 -22.08 7.03
CA THR A 64 26.04 -23.24 7.41
C THR A 64 26.57 -23.04 8.82
N LEU A 65 26.36 -24.02 9.69
CA LEU A 65 26.82 -23.98 11.08
C LEU A 65 27.90 -25.03 11.32
N ALA A 66 28.91 -24.65 12.11
CA ALA A 66 29.88 -25.58 12.65
C ALA A 66 29.24 -26.42 13.77
N GLU A 67 29.78 -27.62 13.99
CA GLU A 67 29.37 -28.48 15.09
C GLU A 67 29.58 -27.76 16.44
N GLY A 68 28.58 -27.83 17.33
CA GLY A 68 28.63 -27.16 18.64
C GLY A 68 28.41 -25.64 18.63
N PHE A 69 27.88 -25.06 17.54
CA PHE A 69 27.76 -23.61 17.36
C PHE A 69 27.25 -22.84 18.61
N ASP A 70 27.82 -21.67 18.82
CA ASP A 70 27.37 -20.70 19.82
C ASP A 70 26.05 -20.02 19.35
N PRO A 71 24.96 -20.05 20.16
CA PRO A 71 23.71 -19.37 19.85
C PRO A 71 23.86 -17.88 19.52
N ALA A 72 24.77 -17.16 20.17
CA ALA A 72 24.99 -15.74 19.89
C ALA A 72 25.65 -15.55 18.52
N ALA A 73 26.67 -16.37 18.19
CA ALA A 73 27.25 -16.41 16.87
C ALA A 73 26.23 -16.79 15.77
N LEU A 74 25.31 -17.72 16.04
CA LEU A 74 24.20 -18.03 15.13
C LEU A 74 23.27 -16.83 14.91
N ALA A 75 22.83 -16.18 15.98
CA ALA A 75 21.96 -15.00 15.90
C ALA A 75 22.59 -13.92 15.03
N HIS A 76 23.89 -13.66 15.26
CA HIS A 76 24.66 -12.69 14.50
C HIS A 76 24.80 -13.10 13.03
N ALA A 77 25.16 -14.36 12.75
CA ALA A 77 25.28 -14.86 11.37
C ALA A 77 23.95 -14.76 10.60
N ILE A 78 22.84 -15.15 11.23
CA ILE A 78 21.50 -15.00 10.65
C ILE A 78 21.21 -13.51 10.42
N ALA A 79 21.50 -12.63 11.37
CA ALA A 79 21.23 -11.21 11.21
C ALA A 79 22.03 -10.58 10.05
N VAL A 80 23.31 -10.93 9.92
CA VAL A 80 24.16 -10.49 8.80
C VAL A 80 23.60 -10.97 7.47
N GLN A 81 23.24 -12.25 7.37
CA GLN A 81 22.66 -12.83 6.16
C GLN A 81 21.29 -12.23 5.83
N LEU A 82 20.42 -12.08 6.82
CA LEU A 82 19.12 -11.43 6.71
C LEU A 82 19.30 -10.00 6.22
N ALA A 83 20.19 -9.21 6.81
CA ALA A 83 20.46 -7.86 6.36
C ALA A 83 21.06 -7.80 4.96
N GLY A 84 21.94 -8.72 4.59
CA GLY A 84 22.45 -8.86 3.22
C GLY A 84 21.32 -9.10 2.22
N ALA A 85 20.45 -10.06 2.53
CA ALA A 85 19.30 -10.40 1.69
C ALA A 85 18.25 -9.27 1.64
N LEU A 86 18.04 -8.55 2.74
CA LEU A 86 17.20 -7.35 2.78
C LEU A 86 17.78 -6.23 1.91
N ARG A 87 19.09 -5.97 1.99
CA ARG A 87 19.76 -4.98 1.13
C ARG A 87 19.65 -5.35 -0.34
N ALA A 88 19.84 -6.64 -0.67
CA ALA A 88 19.65 -7.13 -2.03
C ALA A 88 18.20 -6.94 -2.52
N ALA A 89 17.23 -7.28 -1.68
CA ALA A 89 15.80 -7.11 -1.99
C ALA A 89 15.39 -5.64 -2.16
N ILE A 90 16.02 -4.72 -1.42
CA ILE A 90 15.82 -3.27 -1.57
C ILE A 90 16.49 -2.76 -2.86
N ALA A 91 17.71 -3.21 -3.16
CA ALA A 91 18.47 -2.77 -4.34
C ALA A 91 17.85 -3.26 -5.65
N GLN A 92 17.23 -4.45 -5.64
CA GLN A 92 16.53 -5.03 -6.78
C GLN A 92 15.15 -5.52 -6.34
N PRO A 93 14.17 -4.62 -6.24
CA PRO A 93 12.79 -4.99 -5.89
C PRO A 93 12.23 -5.95 -6.94
N GLY A 94 12.24 -7.23 -6.63
CA GLY A 94 11.78 -8.31 -7.51
C GLY A 94 10.35 -8.76 -7.21
N THR A 95 10.04 -10.00 -7.56
CA THR A 95 8.73 -10.63 -7.26
C THR A 95 8.47 -10.82 -5.76
N GLU A 96 9.51 -10.84 -4.95
CA GLU A 96 9.46 -11.15 -3.52
C GLU A 96 9.50 -9.91 -2.61
N ALA A 97 9.78 -8.73 -3.15
CA ALA A 97 9.89 -7.50 -2.37
C ALA A 97 9.26 -6.31 -3.09
N ARG A 98 8.59 -5.44 -2.33
CA ARG A 98 8.00 -4.20 -2.81
C ARG A 98 8.29 -3.09 -1.82
N ILE A 99 8.55 -1.90 -2.36
CA ILE A 99 8.87 -0.73 -1.57
C ILE A 99 8.00 0.44 -1.99
N TRP A 100 7.49 1.16 -1.00
CA TRP A 100 6.77 2.41 -1.17
C TRP A 100 7.47 3.49 -0.36
N PRO A 101 7.62 4.71 -0.90
CA PRO A 101 8.37 5.78 -0.26
C PRO A 101 7.77 6.23 1.07
N ASP A 102 6.45 6.07 1.23
CA ASP A 102 5.71 6.45 2.42
C ASP A 102 4.41 5.62 2.57
N PRO A 103 3.69 5.73 3.70
CA PRO A 103 2.44 5.00 3.92
C PRO A 103 1.30 5.40 2.97
N ALA A 104 1.27 6.65 2.49
CA ALA A 104 0.23 7.12 1.58
C ALA A 104 0.39 6.51 0.18
N ALA A 105 1.62 6.40 -0.32
CA ALA A 105 1.96 5.69 -1.54
C ALA A 105 1.62 4.19 -1.43
N TYR A 106 1.82 3.58 -0.26
CA TYR A 106 1.41 2.21 0.02
C TYR A 106 -0.12 2.02 -0.04
N MET A 107 -0.87 2.90 0.62
CA MET A 107 -2.34 2.91 0.59
C MET A 107 -2.88 3.17 -0.82
N ALA A 108 -2.26 4.07 -1.58
CA ALA A 108 -2.64 4.36 -2.96
C ALA A 108 -2.44 3.14 -3.88
N ALA A 109 -1.31 2.45 -3.74
CA ALA A 109 -1.06 1.21 -4.48
C ALA A 109 -2.07 0.11 -4.14
N TYR A 110 -2.51 0.02 -2.88
CA TYR A 110 -3.60 -0.88 -2.50
C TYR A 110 -4.92 -0.50 -3.20
N ALA A 111 -5.25 0.79 -3.25
CA ALA A 111 -6.46 1.23 -3.95
C ALA A 111 -6.42 0.90 -5.45
N GLU A 112 -5.31 1.18 -6.13
CA GLU A 112 -5.11 0.82 -7.55
C GLU A 112 -5.23 -0.69 -7.79
N HIS A 113 -4.64 -1.52 -6.91
CA HIS A 113 -4.78 -2.98 -6.95
C HIS A 113 -6.24 -3.42 -6.85
N ARG A 114 -6.97 -2.89 -5.86
CA ARG A 114 -8.37 -3.26 -5.60
C ARG A 114 -9.31 -2.84 -6.72
N LEU A 115 -9.00 -1.77 -7.43
CA LEU A 115 -9.75 -1.30 -8.60
C LEU A 115 -9.30 -1.97 -9.92
N GLY A 116 -8.29 -2.85 -9.87
CA GLY A 116 -7.73 -3.52 -11.04
C GLY A 116 -6.97 -2.60 -11.98
N LEU A 117 -6.45 -1.48 -11.48
CA LEU A 117 -5.70 -0.48 -12.25
C LEU A 117 -4.21 -0.78 -12.33
N ALA A 118 -3.68 -1.45 -11.30
CA ALA A 118 -2.29 -1.88 -11.22
C ALA A 118 -2.21 -3.36 -10.83
N ALA A 119 -1.29 -4.08 -11.47
CA ALA A 119 -0.98 -5.45 -11.09
C ALA A 119 -0.09 -5.46 -9.85
N ALA A 120 -0.66 -5.86 -8.71
CA ALA A 120 0.09 -6.09 -7.49
C ALA A 120 -0.32 -7.44 -6.88
N PRO A 121 0.60 -8.14 -6.21
CA PRO A 121 0.26 -9.42 -5.60
C PRO A 121 -0.40 -9.22 -4.23
N ASP A 122 -1.41 -10.02 -3.88
CA ASP A 122 -2.19 -9.85 -2.65
C ASP A 122 -1.38 -9.88 -1.35
N TRP A 123 -0.24 -10.58 -1.36
CA TRP A 123 0.66 -10.64 -0.21
C TRP A 123 1.25 -9.28 0.18
N ALA A 124 1.27 -8.30 -0.75
CA ALA A 124 1.77 -6.96 -0.51
C ALA A 124 0.88 -6.17 0.47
N PHE A 125 -0.37 -6.57 0.66
CA PHE A 125 -1.40 -5.80 1.34
C PHE A 125 -2.01 -6.51 2.56
N PRO A 126 -1.21 -7.00 3.53
CA PRO A 126 -1.76 -7.70 4.70
C PRO A 126 -2.49 -6.76 5.66
N ASP A 127 -2.09 -5.48 5.74
CA ASP A 127 -2.68 -4.50 6.66
C ASP A 127 -4.16 -4.20 6.33
N PHE A 128 -4.56 -4.47 5.09
CA PHE A 128 -5.93 -4.29 4.62
C PHE A 128 -6.71 -5.62 4.58
N ALA A 129 -6.26 -6.64 5.34
CA ALA A 129 -6.94 -7.94 5.41
C ALA A 129 -8.41 -7.80 5.82
N ALA A 130 -8.72 -6.86 6.71
CA ALA A 130 -10.09 -6.57 7.14
C ALA A 130 -10.99 -6.10 5.99
N LEU A 131 -10.46 -5.44 4.95
CA LEU A 131 -11.24 -4.93 3.82
C LEU A 131 -11.43 -5.96 2.69
N ARG A 132 -10.84 -7.15 2.80
CA ARG A 132 -10.82 -8.14 1.70
C ARG A 132 -12.20 -8.64 1.28
N HIS A 133 -13.16 -8.62 2.21
CA HIS A 133 -14.53 -9.09 1.99
C HIS A 133 -15.41 -8.07 1.25
N LEU A 134 -15.01 -6.81 1.21
CA LEU A 134 -15.69 -5.77 0.44
C LEU A 134 -15.37 -5.92 -1.04
N SER A 135 -16.15 -5.28 -1.92
CA SER A 135 -15.75 -5.09 -3.32
C SER A 135 -14.52 -4.17 -3.43
N GLY A 136 -13.95 -4.06 -4.64
CA GLY A 136 -12.84 -3.15 -4.90
C GLY A 136 -13.19 -1.69 -4.60
N SER A 137 -14.36 -1.26 -5.09
CA SER A 137 -14.87 0.11 -4.90
C SER A 137 -15.16 0.42 -3.43
N GLU A 138 -15.90 -0.45 -2.74
CA GLU A 138 -16.24 -0.27 -1.31
C GLU A 138 -14.98 -0.19 -0.44
N ALA A 139 -13.99 -1.07 -0.67
CA ALA A 139 -12.73 -1.03 0.08
C ALA A 139 -11.99 0.30 -0.07
N VAL A 140 -11.98 0.89 -1.27
CA VAL A 140 -11.34 2.20 -1.50
C VAL A 140 -12.18 3.33 -0.90
N ALA A 141 -13.51 3.27 -1.00
CA ALA A 141 -14.40 4.25 -0.38
C ALA A 141 -14.24 4.30 1.14
N GLU A 142 -14.15 3.14 1.80
CA GLU A 142 -13.86 3.00 3.24
C GLU A 142 -12.48 3.55 3.58
N LEU A 143 -11.46 3.20 2.80
CA LEU A 143 -10.10 3.68 3.02
C LEU A 143 -10.01 5.21 2.94
N MET A 144 -10.65 5.84 1.95
CA MET A 144 -10.70 7.30 1.81
C MET A 144 -11.48 7.97 2.94
N ALA A 145 -12.54 7.34 3.46
CA ALA A 145 -13.29 7.86 4.60
C ALA A 145 -12.45 7.87 5.88
N VAL A 146 -11.71 6.79 6.15
CA VAL A 146 -10.88 6.63 7.35
C VAL A 146 -9.56 7.40 7.25
N ARG A 147 -9.08 7.66 6.02
CA ARG A 147 -7.84 8.40 5.74
C ARG A 147 -8.07 9.50 4.69
N PRO A 148 -8.72 10.63 5.06
CA PRO A 148 -8.97 11.71 4.12
C PRO A 148 -7.71 12.27 3.44
N GLY A 149 -6.55 12.23 4.13
CA GLY A 149 -5.26 12.62 3.56
C GLY A 149 -4.75 11.74 2.40
N LEU A 150 -5.42 10.63 2.10
CA LEU A 150 -5.13 9.79 0.93
C LEU A 150 -5.67 10.42 -0.36
N LEU A 151 -6.74 11.24 -0.30
CA LEU A 151 -7.38 11.81 -1.47
C LEU A 151 -6.42 12.64 -2.35
N PRO A 152 -5.60 13.56 -1.81
CA PRO A 152 -4.63 14.29 -2.62
C PRO A 152 -3.57 13.40 -3.28
N VAL A 153 -3.23 12.26 -2.67
CA VAL A 153 -2.22 11.32 -3.18
C VAL A 153 -2.77 10.48 -4.33
N LEU A 154 -3.99 9.94 -4.18
CA LEU A 154 -4.71 9.32 -5.28
C LEU A 154 -4.93 10.31 -6.42
N ALA A 155 -5.21 11.56 -6.05
CA ALA A 155 -5.44 12.61 -7.01
C ALA A 155 -4.18 12.85 -7.88
N ALA A 156 -3.04 13.07 -7.24
CA ALA A 156 -1.76 13.28 -7.90
C ALA A 156 -1.33 12.09 -8.78
N ARG A 157 -1.63 10.85 -8.36
CA ARG A 157 -1.27 9.65 -9.15
C ARG A 157 -2.09 9.52 -10.43
N GLY A 158 -3.40 9.75 -10.36
CA GLY A 158 -4.24 9.76 -11.57
C GLY A 158 -3.79 10.81 -12.59
N GLU A 159 -3.38 11.98 -12.12
CA GLU A 159 -2.79 13.04 -12.96
C GLU A 159 -1.47 12.60 -13.60
N ALA A 160 -0.54 12.02 -12.82
CA ALA A 160 0.75 11.54 -13.32
C ALA A 160 0.61 10.40 -14.35
N GLU A 161 -0.45 9.61 -14.29
CA GLU A 161 -0.79 8.58 -15.28
C GLU A 161 -1.48 9.14 -16.54
N GLY A 162 -1.77 10.45 -16.57
CA GLY A 162 -2.40 11.12 -17.71
C GLY A 162 -3.91 10.90 -17.83
N ASP A 163 -4.53 10.20 -16.89
CA ASP A 163 -5.97 9.95 -16.85
C ASP A 163 -6.47 9.96 -15.40
N PRO A 164 -6.72 11.15 -14.82
CA PRO A 164 -7.27 11.24 -13.47
C PRO A 164 -8.58 10.47 -13.39
N ALA A 165 -9.44 10.63 -14.40
CA ALA A 165 -10.76 10.03 -14.47
C ALA A 165 -10.80 8.50 -14.35
N ARG A 166 -9.73 7.81 -14.74
CA ARG A 166 -9.61 6.34 -14.73
C ARG A 166 -9.99 5.73 -13.38
N MET A 167 -9.55 6.33 -12.28
CA MET A 167 -9.83 5.82 -10.94
C MET A 167 -11.28 6.11 -10.51
N ALA A 168 -11.76 7.33 -10.75
CA ALA A 168 -13.14 7.72 -10.42
C ALA A 168 -14.17 6.87 -11.17
N ALA A 169 -13.90 6.47 -12.40
CA ALA A 169 -14.76 5.60 -13.20
C ALA A 169 -14.88 4.15 -12.67
N ARG A 170 -14.12 3.77 -11.63
CA ARG A 170 -14.20 2.47 -10.96
C ARG A 170 -14.79 2.55 -9.55
N LEU A 171 -15.14 3.77 -9.11
CA LEU A 171 -15.65 4.04 -7.78
C LEU A 171 -17.16 4.28 -7.84
N GLU A 172 -17.82 4.01 -6.72
CA GLU A 172 -19.18 4.49 -6.47
C GLU A 172 -19.22 6.01 -6.49
N GLU A 173 -20.37 6.57 -6.86
CA GLU A 173 -20.53 7.99 -7.18
C GLU A 173 -20.06 8.93 -6.06
N ALA A 174 -20.38 8.64 -4.80
CA ALA A 174 -19.96 9.45 -3.66
C ALA A 174 -18.43 9.40 -3.43
N ALA A 175 -17.79 8.28 -3.71
CA ALA A 175 -16.34 8.10 -3.64
C ALA A 175 -15.65 8.77 -4.85
N ALA A 176 -16.19 8.58 -6.05
CA ALA A 176 -15.76 9.22 -7.28
C ALA A 176 -15.81 10.75 -7.17
N LEU A 177 -16.91 11.30 -6.64
CA LEU A 177 -17.06 12.75 -6.44
C LEU A 177 -15.98 13.32 -5.52
N ARG A 178 -15.72 12.66 -4.37
CA ARG A 178 -14.68 13.10 -3.43
C ARG A 178 -13.30 13.14 -4.10
N LEU A 179 -12.99 12.13 -4.91
CA LEU A 179 -11.73 12.07 -5.64
C LEU A 179 -11.64 13.17 -6.71
N VAL A 180 -12.72 13.42 -7.45
CA VAL A 180 -12.78 14.49 -8.46
C VAL A 180 -12.62 15.87 -7.84
N LEU A 181 -13.29 16.14 -6.71
CA LEU A 181 -13.12 17.41 -6.00
C LEU A 181 -11.68 17.59 -5.52
N ALA A 182 -11.02 16.51 -5.09
CA ALA A 182 -9.60 16.55 -4.72
C ALA A 182 -8.67 16.81 -5.92
N TRP A 183 -8.99 16.33 -7.13
CA TRP A 183 -8.26 16.71 -8.36
C TRP A 183 -8.43 18.19 -8.72
N ALA A 184 -9.67 18.68 -8.69
CA ALA A 184 -9.98 20.07 -9.03
C ALA A 184 -9.23 21.04 -8.11
N ALA A 185 -9.20 20.75 -6.81
CA ALA A 185 -8.46 21.55 -5.82
C ALA A 185 -6.93 21.59 -6.05
N ARG A 186 -6.36 20.67 -6.84
CA ARG A 186 -4.91 20.60 -7.10
C ARG A 186 -4.46 21.28 -8.38
N THR A 187 -5.34 21.38 -9.36
CA THR A 187 -4.98 21.75 -10.74
C THR A 187 -5.18 23.24 -11.04
N ASP A 188 -5.52 24.04 -10.01
CA ASP A 188 -5.97 25.44 -10.15
C ASP A 188 -7.12 25.60 -11.17
N LEU A 189 -7.76 24.48 -11.53
CA LEU A 189 -9.04 24.47 -12.21
C LEU A 189 -10.00 25.23 -11.29
N PRO A 190 -10.82 26.15 -11.82
CA PRO A 190 -11.71 26.96 -11.01
C PRO A 190 -12.46 26.03 -10.08
N VAL A 191 -12.17 26.14 -8.77
CA VAL A 191 -12.83 25.34 -7.76
C VAL A 191 -14.32 25.61 -7.98
N PRO A 192 -15.13 24.57 -8.22
CA PRO A 192 -16.57 24.71 -8.27
C PRO A 192 -16.98 25.61 -7.13
N ASP A 193 -17.56 26.79 -7.41
CA ASP A 193 -17.99 27.68 -6.33
C ASP A 193 -18.86 26.88 -5.35
N ALA A 194 -19.09 27.37 -4.13
CA ALA A 194 -19.90 26.64 -3.15
C ALA A 194 -21.28 26.22 -3.74
N GLY A 195 -21.79 26.95 -4.73
CA GLY A 195 -22.96 26.64 -5.53
C GLY A 195 -22.76 25.47 -6.51
N LEU A 196 -21.65 25.37 -7.23
CA LEU A 196 -21.29 24.30 -8.16
C LEU A 196 -20.89 23.02 -7.40
N SER A 197 -20.18 23.13 -6.27
CA SER A 197 -19.97 22.00 -5.35
C SER A 197 -21.30 21.49 -4.80
N ALA A 198 -22.21 22.37 -4.39
CA ALA A 198 -23.55 22.00 -3.97
C ALA A 198 -24.43 21.54 -5.14
N ALA A 199 -24.21 22.01 -6.37
CA ALA A 199 -24.94 21.58 -7.56
C ALA A 199 -24.48 20.21 -8.06
N VAL A 200 -23.18 19.92 -8.01
CA VAL A 200 -22.64 18.59 -8.28
C VAL A 200 -23.08 17.62 -7.18
N ALA A 201 -23.00 18.01 -5.89
CA ALA A 201 -23.54 17.20 -4.80
C ALA A 201 -25.06 16.95 -4.95
N ARG A 202 -25.84 17.99 -5.29
CA ARG A 202 -27.28 17.87 -5.56
C ARG A 202 -27.57 17.03 -6.80
N ALA A 203 -26.81 17.21 -7.88
CA ALA A 203 -26.94 16.44 -9.12
C ALA A 203 -26.66 14.96 -8.87
N VAL A 204 -25.64 14.65 -8.05
CA VAL A 204 -25.34 13.29 -7.60
C VAL A 204 -26.46 12.67 -6.75
N THR A 205 -27.18 13.49 -5.99
CA THR A 205 -28.34 13.04 -5.19
C THR A 205 -29.69 13.14 -5.91
N SER A 206 -29.74 13.58 -7.17
CA SER A 206 -30.99 13.90 -7.89
C SER A 206 -31.41 12.83 -8.89
N ALA A 207 -32.68 12.90 -9.31
CA ALA A 207 -33.25 12.09 -10.40
C ALA A 207 -32.48 12.22 -11.73
N ALA A 208 -31.73 13.31 -11.96
CA ALA A 208 -30.91 13.50 -13.17
C ALA A 208 -29.76 12.48 -13.27
N LEU A 209 -29.34 11.88 -12.15
CA LEU A 209 -28.36 10.81 -12.16
C LEU A 209 -28.99 9.46 -12.58
N ALA A 210 -30.29 9.26 -12.30
CA ALA A 210 -31.02 8.09 -12.79
C ALA A 210 -31.10 8.04 -14.33
N ASP A 211 -31.14 9.20 -14.98
CA ASP A 211 -31.14 9.31 -16.46
C ASP A 211 -29.74 9.11 -17.08
N LEU A 212 -28.67 9.30 -16.30
CA LEU A 212 -27.28 9.11 -16.71
C LEU A 212 -26.69 7.77 -16.24
N ARG A 213 -27.45 6.96 -15.49
CA ARG A 213 -27.09 5.60 -15.12
C ARG A 213 -27.10 4.71 -16.36
N THR A 214 -25.96 4.64 -17.01
CA THR A 214 -25.61 3.48 -17.84
C THR A 214 -25.00 2.39 -16.95
N ASP A 215 -24.81 1.17 -17.47
CA ASP A 215 -24.33 -0.03 -16.73
C ASP A 215 -22.96 0.10 -16.01
N ALA A 216 -22.33 1.28 -15.97
CA ALA A 216 -21.03 1.51 -15.37
C ALA A 216 -21.06 2.65 -14.32
N PRO A 217 -21.03 2.35 -13.00
CA PRO A 217 -20.98 3.36 -11.94
C PRO A 217 -19.75 4.28 -12.06
N GLY A 218 -19.88 5.56 -11.66
CA GLY A 218 -18.80 6.56 -11.67
C GLY A 218 -18.67 7.40 -12.95
N ARG A 219 -19.17 6.92 -14.09
CA ARG A 219 -19.13 7.67 -15.37
C ARG A 219 -19.99 8.92 -15.40
N SER A 220 -21.12 8.94 -14.70
CA SER A 220 -22.05 10.07 -14.69
C SER A 220 -21.49 11.28 -13.92
N VAL A 221 -20.80 11.02 -12.79
CA VAL A 221 -20.08 12.04 -12.00
C VAL A 221 -18.91 12.59 -12.79
N LEU A 222 -18.16 11.71 -13.45
CA LEU A 222 -17.05 12.09 -14.31
C LEU A 222 -17.52 12.93 -15.52
N ALA A 223 -18.58 12.51 -16.20
CA ALA A 223 -19.15 13.25 -17.32
C ALA A 223 -19.65 14.63 -16.90
N LEU A 224 -20.23 14.77 -15.71
CA LEU A 224 -20.62 16.07 -15.15
C LEU A 224 -19.41 16.93 -14.82
N ALA A 225 -18.36 16.37 -14.23
CA ALA A 225 -17.12 17.08 -13.92
C ALA A 225 -16.40 17.56 -15.20
N LEU A 226 -16.25 16.68 -16.19
CA LEU A 226 -15.63 17.00 -17.48
C LEU A 226 -16.42 18.06 -18.27
N ARG A 227 -17.76 17.99 -18.23
CA ARG A 227 -18.62 19.03 -18.83
C ARG A 227 -18.50 20.36 -18.11
N ALA A 228 -18.43 20.36 -16.78
CA ALA A 228 -18.23 21.58 -16.01
C ALA A 228 -16.88 22.25 -16.33
N THR A 229 -15.79 21.47 -16.45
CA THR A 229 -14.47 21.99 -16.83
C THR A 229 -14.41 22.50 -18.27
N ALA A 230 -15.10 21.84 -19.22
CA ALA A 230 -15.15 22.27 -20.62
C ALA A 230 -15.94 23.58 -20.80
N ALA A 231 -16.99 23.80 -20.00
CA ALA A 231 -17.76 25.04 -20.02
C ALA A 231 -16.95 26.24 -19.50
N THR A 232 -16.17 26.07 -18.44
CA THR A 232 -15.31 27.13 -17.89
C THR A 232 -14.12 27.49 -18.79
N GLY A 233 -13.65 26.58 -19.65
CA GLY A 233 -12.58 26.85 -20.61
C GLY A 233 -13.04 27.54 -21.91
N ALA A 234 -14.35 27.61 -22.17
CA ALA A 234 -14.91 28.26 -23.36
C ALA A 234 -15.30 29.73 -23.13
N GLU A 235 -15.29 30.20 -21.88
CA GLU A 235 -15.63 31.57 -21.49
C GLU A 235 -14.39 32.45 -21.16
N ALA A 236 -13.17 31.91 -21.31
CA ALA A 236 -11.90 32.62 -21.18
C ALA A 236 -11.26 32.88 -22.56
#